data_AF-A0A9W9G6Q9-F1
#
_entry.id   AF-A0A9W9G6Q9-F1
#
_cell.length_a   1.000
_cell.length_b   1.000
_cell.length_c   1.000
_cell.angle_alpha   90.00
_cell.angle_beta   90.00
_cell.angle_gamma   90.00
#
_symmetry.space_group_name_H-M   'P 1'
#
loop_
_entity.id
_entity.type
_entity.pdbx_description
1 polymer ?
#
loop_
_entity_poly.entity_id
_entity_poly.type
_entity_poly.pdbx_seq_one_letter_code
_entity_poly.pdbx_strand_id
1 'polypeptide(L)'
;MNTNWMSCTLREGCEVCGSQERLVLCSTCNVVQYCTEEHRLEHEATHASTCARIEECRTEVRQQRDILEAAIPQFKFVSEGSENAPEVVEVVDYLRARLQLVEAYSLPENILGLQVSLDNLLEMVKLCRLDKLNFRWMTLGVMLSEPRR
;
A
#
# COMPACT_ATOMS: atom_id res chain seq x y z
N MET A 1 2.47 33.58 13.02
CA MET A 1 1.83 32.44 12.33
C MET A 1 2.93 31.46 12.01
N ASN A 2 2.98 30.33 12.72
CA ASN A 2 4.06 29.36 12.63
C ASN A 2 3.78 28.44 11.43
N THR A 3 4.43 28.70 10.30
CA THR A 3 4.40 27.82 9.13
C THR A 3 5.44 26.73 9.33
N ASN A 4 5.07 25.69 10.08
CA ASN A 4 5.84 24.47 10.18
C ASN A 4 5.49 23.59 8.97
N TRP A 5 6.13 23.86 7.83
CA TRP A 5 5.99 23.04 6.63
C TRP A 5 6.66 21.68 6.90
N MET A 6 5.81 20.67 7.08
CA MET A 6 6.04 19.22 6.93
C MET A 6 7.50 18.79 6.70
N SER A 7 8.26 18.69 7.79
CA SER A 7 9.30 17.67 7.89
C SER A 7 8.63 16.35 8.28
N CYS A 8 7.93 15.71 7.35
CA CYS A 8 7.53 14.31 7.50
C CYS A 8 8.72 13.43 7.14
N THR A 9 9.68 13.31 8.06
CA THR A 9 10.68 12.25 7.97
C THR A 9 9.97 10.93 8.25
N LEU A 10 9.71 10.16 7.19
CA LEU A 10 9.19 8.80 7.32
C LEU A 10 10.18 7.97 8.13
N ARG A 11 9.64 7.11 9.01
CA ARG A 11 10.48 6.23 9.82
C ARG A 11 11.10 5.15 8.95
N GLU A 12 12.38 4.87 9.21
CA GLU A 12 13.13 3.74 8.67
C GLU A 12 13.65 2.88 9.84
N GLY A 13 13.69 1.56 9.64
CA GLY A 13 14.23 0.64 10.63
C GLY A 13 13.20 0.17 11.66
N CYS A 14 13.68 -0.19 12.85
CA CYS A 14 12.85 -0.71 13.92
C CYS A 14 11.87 0.35 14.42
N GLU A 15 10.59 0.01 14.51
CA GLU A 15 9.52 0.95 14.91
C GLU A 15 9.69 1.49 16.35
N VAL A 16 10.46 0.79 17.20
CA VAL A 16 10.69 1.18 18.60
C VAL A 16 11.99 1.97 18.77
N CYS A 17 13.10 1.48 18.21
CA CYS A 17 14.43 2.06 18.46
C CYS A 17 15.12 2.70 17.25
N GLY A 18 14.54 2.58 16.05
CA GLY A 18 15.12 3.09 14.80
C GLY A 18 16.37 2.34 14.29
N SER A 19 16.77 1.24 14.94
CA SER A 19 17.89 0.41 14.45
C SER A 19 17.63 -0.05 13.02
N GLN A 20 18.67 -0.05 12.18
CA GLN A 20 18.60 -0.58 10.81
C GLN A 20 19.15 -2.02 10.72
N GLU A 21 19.57 -2.60 11.83
CA GLU A 21 20.20 -3.93 11.87
C GLU A 21 19.21 -5.03 12.27
N ARG A 22 19.38 -6.21 11.65
CA ARG A 22 18.65 -7.46 12.00
C ARG A 22 17.13 -7.28 12.03
N LEU A 23 16.60 -6.55 11.06
CA LEU A 23 15.18 -6.25 10.99
C LEU A 23 14.37 -7.46 10.53
N VAL A 24 13.32 -7.73 11.30
CA VAL A 24 12.31 -8.74 11.01
C VAL A 24 10.98 -8.02 10.81
N LEU A 25 10.28 -8.34 9.72
CA LEU A 25 8.96 -7.81 9.43
C LEU A 25 7.91 -8.45 10.34
N CYS A 26 6.88 -7.68 10.69
CA CYS A 26 5.64 -8.24 11.19
C CYS A 26 5.08 -9.24 10.17
N SER A 27 4.86 -10.48 10.58
CA SER A 27 4.39 -11.58 9.72
C SER A 27 3.00 -11.35 9.14
N THR A 28 2.19 -10.50 9.78
CA THR A 28 0.81 -10.21 9.36
C THR A 28 0.76 -9.06 8.35
N CYS A 29 1.21 -7.86 8.74
CA CYS A 29 1.09 -6.68 7.89
C CYS A 29 2.23 -6.52 6.87
N ASN A 30 3.40 -7.12 7.12
CA ASN A 30 4.61 -7.04 6.28
C ASN A 30 5.13 -5.61 5.99
N VAL A 31 4.75 -4.61 6.78
CA VAL A 31 5.20 -3.20 6.58
C VAL A 31 5.74 -2.54 7.85
N VAL A 32 5.79 -3.26 8.96
CA VAL A 32 6.42 -2.78 10.21
C VAL A 32 7.57 -3.70 10.55
N GLN A 33 8.70 -3.13 10.97
CA GLN A 33 9.94 -3.85 11.25
C GLN A 33 10.36 -3.73 12.71
N TYR A 34 10.97 -4.81 13.21
CA TYR A 34 11.50 -4.89 14.57
C TYR A 34 12.88 -5.54 14.53
N CYS A 35 13.83 -5.04 15.32
CA CYS A 35 15.15 -5.67 15.46
C CYS A 35 15.16 -6.84 16.46
N THR A 36 14.19 -6.89 17.37
CA THR A 36 14.04 -7.94 18.38
C THR A 36 12.56 -8.25 18.62
N GLU A 37 12.31 -9.44 19.19
CA GLU A 37 10.98 -9.85 19.63
C GLU A 37 10.45 -8.96 20.78
N GLU A 38 11.34 -8.45 21.63
CA GLU A 38 10.97 -7.55 22.73
C GLU A 38 10.35 -6.25 22.20
N HIS A 39 10.95 -5.63 21.18
CA HIS A 39 10.38 -4.43 20.54
C HIS A 39 9.07 -4.73 19.81
N ARG A 40 8.89 -5.95 19.28
CA ARG A 40 7.61 -6.36 18.70
C ARG A 40 6.52 -6.41 19.77
N LEU A 41 6.80 -7.01 20.93
CA LEU A 41 5.87 -7.13 22.06
C LEU A 41 5.56 -5.77 22.69
N GLU A 42 6.57 -4.90 22.84
CA GLU A 42 6.40 -3.54 23.34
C GLU A 42 5.46 -2.71 22.44
N HIS A 43 5.62 -2.85 21.12
CA HIS A 43 4.81 -2.14 20.14
C HIS A 43 3.47 -2.84 19.80
N GLU A 44 3.22 -4.06 20.31
CA GLU A 44 2.08 -4.89 19.92
C GLU A 44 0.75 -4.18 20.16
N ALA A 45 0.58 -3.57 21.33
CA ALA A 45 -0.68 -2.91 21.71
C ALA A 45 -1.02 -1.71 20.81
N THR A 46 -0.02 -0.91 20.43
CA THR A 46 -0.22 0.27 19.56
C THR A 46 -0.28 -0.11 18.08
N HIS A 47 0.38 -1.20 17.69
CA HIS A 47 0.38 -1.73 16.33
C HIS A 47 -0.91 -2.48 15.96
N ALA A 48 -1.54 -3.15 16.93
CA ALA A 48 -2.57 -4.16 16.67
C ALA A 48 -3.72 -3.67 15.77
N SER A 49 -4.27 -2.47 16.02
CA SER A 49 -5.37 -1.92 15.24
C SER A 49 -4.97 -1.67 13.78
N THR A 50 -3.82 -1.03 13.56
CA THR A 50 -3.26 -0.78 12.23
C THR A 50 -2.93 -2.09 11.51
N CYS A 51 -2.36 -3.06 12.22
CA CYS A 51 -2.03 -4.37 11.67
C CYS A 51 -3.26 -5.12 11.18
N ALA A 52 -4.31 -5.18 12.01
CA ALA A 52 -5.58 -5.82 11.68
C ALA A 52 -6.25 -5.11 10.48
N ARG A 53 -6.20 -3.79 10.42
CA ARG A 53 -6.76 -3.02 9.29
C ARG A 53 -6.06 -3.34 7.97
N ILE A 54 -4.74 -3.44 7.98
CA ILE A 54 -3.96 -3.83 6.80
C ILE A 54 -4.32 -5.26 6.37
N GLU A 55 -4.42 -6.20 7.31
CA GLU A 55 -4.79 -7.59 7.02
C GLU A 55 -6.19 -7.71 6.42
N GLU A 56 -7.16 -6.96 6.96
CA GLU A 56 -8.53 -6.87 6.44
C GLU A 56 -8.51 -6.37 4.99
N CYS A 57 -7.85 -5.23 4.72
CA CYS A 57 -7.75 -4.68 3.38
C CYS A 57 -7.02 -5.62 2.40
N ARG A 58 -5.96 -6.32 2.83
CA ARG A 58 -5.27 -7.33 2.01
C ARG A 58 -6.19 -8.50 1.68
N THR A 59 -7.07 -8.88 2.59
CA THR A 59 -8.05 -9.95 2.38
C THR A 59 -9.12 -9.52 1.40
N GLU A 60 -9.65 -8.30 1.53
CA GLU A 60 -10.60 -7.73 0.58
C GLU A 60 -10.02 -7.65 -0.83
N VAL A 61 -8.79 -7.14 -1.00
CA VAL A 61 -8.10 -7.08 -2.30
C VAL A 61 -7.97 -8.47 -2.94
N ARG A 62 -7.66 -9.51 -2.14
CA ARG A 62 -7.61 -10.90 -2.63
C ARG A 62 -8.98 -11.38 -3.08
N GLN A 63 -10.03 -11.17 -2.28
CA GLN A 63 -11.39 -11.56 -2.65
C GLN A 63 -11.85 -10.89 -3.94
N GLN A 64 -11.65 -9.56 -4.07
CA GLN A 64 -12.02 -8.84 -5.28
C GLN A 64 -11.22 -9.27 -6.50
N ARG A 65 -9.94 -9.61 -6.33
CA ARG A 65 -9.14 -10.18 -7.41
C ARG A 65 -9.71 -11.52 -7.87
N ASP A 66 -10.02 -12.42 -6.93
CA ASP A 66 -10.50 -13.76 -7.26
C ASP A 66 -11.88 -13.69 -7.95
N ILE A 67 -12.75 -12.76 -7.54
CA ILE A 67 -14.02 -12.45 -8.23
C ILE A 67 -13.77 -11.97 -9.66
N LEU A 68 -12.83 -11.03 -9.82
CA LEU A 68 -12.51 -10.43 -11.12
C LEU A 68 -11.88 -11.44 -12.09
N GLU A 69 -10.98 -12.30 -11.61
CA GLU A 69 -10.39 -13.40 -12.37
C GLU A 69 -11.44 -14.43 -12.80
N ALA A 70 -12.44 -14.70 -11.95
CA ALA A 70 -13.55 -15.60 -12.27
C ALA A 70 -14.54 -14.98 -13.28
N ALA A 71 -14.83 -13.69 -13.15
CA ALA A 71 -15.76 -12.98 -14.03
C ALA A 71 -15.14 -12.70 -15.42
N ILE A 72 -13.84 -12.44 -15.46
CA ILE A 72 -13.11 -12.08 -16.67
C ILE A 72 -11.91 -13.02 -16.80
N PRO A 73 -12.06 -14.18 -17.47
CA PRO A 73 -10.97 -15.16 -17.61
C PRO A 73 -9.72 -14.62 -18.35
N GLN A 74 -9.89 -13.56 -19.16
CA GLN A 74 -8.78 -12.83 -19.79
C GLN A 74 -8.18 -11.71 -18.92
N PHE A 75 -8.59 -11.56 -17.65
CA PHE A 75 -8.00 -10.63 -16.68
C PHE A 75 -6.61 -11.09 -16.20
N LYS A 76 -5.80 -11.67 -17.10
CA LYS A 76 -4.37 -11.73 -16.88
C LYS A 76 -3.86 -10.32 -17.15
N PHE A 77 -3.49 -9.61 -16.07
CA PHE A 77 -2.83 -8.29 -16.07
C PHE A 77 -2.27 -7.94 -17.45
N VAL A 78 -2.98 -7.04 -18.14
CA VAL A 78 -2.85 -6.78 -19.58
C VAL A 78 -1.39 -6.73 -20.00
N SER A 79 -0.93 -7.76 -20.71
CA SER A 79 0.24 -7.66 -21.56
C SER A 79 -0.02 -6.56 -22.58
N GLU A 80 0.95 -5.67 -22.73
CA GLU A 80 0.92 -4.48 -23.57
C GLU A 80 0.11 -4.64 -24.87
N GLY A 81 -0.94 -3.83 -25.05
CA GLY A 81 -1.55 -3.61 -26.38
C GLY A 81 -2.92 -4.24 -26.64
N SER A 82 -3.61 -4.82 -25.65
CA SER A 82 -4.98 -5.32 -25.89
C SER A 82 -6.00 -4.17 -26.00
N GLU A 83 -6.71 -4.11 -27.14
CA GLU A 83 -7.89 -3.25 -27.35
C GLU A 83 -9.09 -3.66 -26.44
N ASN A 84 -9.01 -4.83 -25.80
CA ASN A 84 -10.04 -5.37 -24.90
C ASN A 84 -9.72 -5.10 -23.43
N ALA A 85 -9.24 -3.90 -23.10
CA ALA A 85 -9.05 -3.52 -21.71
C ALA A 85 -10.40 -3.55 -20.96
N PRO A 86 -10.48 -4.10 -19.73
CA PRO A 86 -11.70 -4.13 -18.96
C PRO A 86 -12.28 -2.71 -18.81
N GLU A 87 -13.60 -2.59 -18.86
CA GLU A 87 -14.22 -1.31 -18.56
C GLU A 87 -14.02 -0.98 -17.07
N VAL A 88 -13.92 0.31 -16.75
CA VAL A 88 -13.69 0.77 -15.36
C VAL A 88 -14.76 0.25 -14.40
N VAL A 89 -15.99 0.04 -14.87
CA VAL A 89 -17.09 -0.52 -14.07
C VAL A 89 -16.79 -1.95 -13.62
N GLU A 90 -16.08 -2.75 -14.44
CA GLU A 90 -15.78 -4.15 -14.14
C GLU A 90 -14.69 -4.28 -13.07
N VAL A 91 -13.81 -3.29 -12.95
CA VAL A 91 -12.66 -3.31 -12.04
C VAL A 91 -12.83 -2.37 -10.84
N VAL A 92 -13.94 -1.62 -10.75
CA VAL A 92 -14.08 -0.53 -9.77
C VAL A 92 -13.99 -0.99 -8.32
N ASP A 93 -14.57 -2.15 -7.99
CA ASP A 93 -14.56 -2.67 -6.63
C ASP A 93 -13.17 -3.18 -6.23
N TYR A 94 -12.47 -3.82 -7.16
CA TYR A 94 -11.06 -4.18 -6.99
C TYR A 94 -10.16 -2.97 -6.77
N LEU A 95 -10.35 -1.91 -7.56
CA LEU A 95 -9.59 -0.67 -7.44
C LEU A 95 -9.91 0.07 -6.13
N ARG A 96 -11.18 0.07 -5.69
CA ARG A 96 -11.58 0.64 -4.39
C ARG A 96 -10.92 -0.12 -3.24
N ALA A 97 -10.93 -1.45 -3.28
CA ALA A 97 -10.25 -2.28 -2.27
C ALA A 97 -8.74 -1.99 -2.21
N ARG A 98 -8.08 -1.83 -3.37
CA ARG A 98 -6.67 -1.44 -3.41
C ARG A 98 -6.42 -0.04 -2.87
N LEU A 99 -7.30 0.92 -3.14
CA LEU A 99 -7.16 2.27 -2.58
C LEU A 99 -7.28 2.27 -1.06
N GLN A 100 -8.23 1.52 -0.49
CA GLN A 100 -8.33 1.34 0.96
C GLN A 100 -7.07 0.68 1.55
N LEU A 101 -6.45 -0.25 0.81
CA LEU A 101 -5.19 -0.85 1.22
C LEU A 101 -4.04 0.17 1.23
N VAL A 102 -3.96 1.07 0.23
CA VAL A 102 -2.98 2.17 0.18
C VAL A 102 -3.16 3.13 1.36
N GLU A 103 -4.41 3.47 1.70
CA GLU A 103 -4.71 4.27 2.89
C GLU A 103 -4.26 3.56 4.18
N ALA A 104 -4.52 2.25 4.30
CA ALA A 104 -4.12 1.46 5.46
C ALA A 104 -2.58 1.38 5.62
N TYR A 105 -1.84 1.25 4.51
CA TYR A 105 -0.37 1.25 4.52
C TYR A 105 0.24 2.62 4.85
N SER A 106 -0.54 3.70 4.80
CA SER A 106 -0.08 5.04 5.17
C SER A 106 -0.14 5.28 6.69
N LEU A 107 -0.88 4.46 7.44
CA LEU A 107 -1.06 4.60 8.90
C LEU A 107 0.22 4.42 9.73
N PRO A 108 1.13 3.46 9.41
CA PRO A 108 2.38 3.32 10.15
C PRO A 108 3.41 4.44 9.95
N GLU A 109 3.19 5.37 9.02
CA GLU A 109 4.09 6.49 8.72
C GLU A 109 5.57 6.10 8.51
N ASN A 110 5.80 4.98 7.81
CA ASN A 110 7.14 4.46 7.53
C ASN A 110 7.37 4.25 6.02
N ILE A 111 8.65 4.11 5.64
CA ILE A 111 9.02 4.03 4.22
C ILE A 111 8.47 2.77 3.55
N LEU A 112 8.37 1.65 4.25
CA LEU A 112 7.88 0.41 3.64
C LEU A 112 6.39 0.51 3.30
N GLY A 113 5.60 1.09 4.20
CA GLY A 113 4.20 1.41 3.92
C GLY A 113 4.07 2.29 2.68
N LEU A 114 4.93 3.32 2.55
CA LEU A 114 4.92 4.19 1.38
C LEU A 114 5.31 3.46 0.08
N GLN A 115 6.36 2.64 0.12
CA GLN A 115 6.83 1.87 -1.04
C GLN A 115 5.76 0.90 -1.53
N VAL A 116 5.13 0.15 -0.61
CA VAL A 116 4.07 -0.80 -0.96
C VAL A 116 2.82 -0.06 -1.44
N SER A 117 2.53 1.12 -0.89
CA SER A 117 1.48 2.01 -1.41
C SER A 117 1.76 2.45 -2.85
N LEU A 118 3.00 2.85 -3.15
CA LEU A 118 3.41 3.24 -4.50
C LEU A 118 3.26 2.10 -5.49
N ASP A 119 3.72 0.89 -5.14
CA ASP A 119 3.54 -0.31 -5.96
C ASP A 119 2.06 -0.57 -6.27
N ASN A 120 1.19 -0.42 -5.27
CA ASN A 120 -0.25 -0.57 -5.46
C ASN A 120 -0.83 0.49 -6.41
N LEU A 121 -0.45 1.75 -6.25
CA LEU A 121 -0.89 2.85 -7.12
C LEU A 121 -0.41 2.64 -8.57
N LEU A 122 0.84 2.23 -8.77
CA LEU A 122 1.41 1.95 -10.09
C LEU A 122 0.68 0.80 -10.79
N GLU A 123 0.34 -0.27 -10.06
CA GLU A 123 -0.49 -1.36 -10.60
C GLU A 123 -1.89 -0.87 -10.98
N MET A 124 -2.52 0.00 -10.18
CA MET A 124 -3.82 0.57 -10.53
C MET A 124 -3.75 1.47 -11.77
N VAL A 125 -2.68 2.25 -11.96
CA VAL A 125 -2.45 3.05 -13.17
C VAL A 125 -2.33 2.15 -14.41
N LYS A 126 -1.67 0.99 -14.29
CA LYS A 126 -1.56 0.02 -15.40
C LYS A 126 -2.92 -0.54 -15.80
N LEU A 127 -3.81 -0.79 -14.84
CA LEU A 127 -5.16 -1.29 -15.06
C LEU A 127 -6.11 -0.22 -15.62
N CYS A 128 -5.99 1.02 -15.14
CA CYS A 128 -6.81 2.16 -15.55
C CYS A 128 -6.02 3.15 -16.43
N ARG A 129 -5.65 2.75 -17.65
CA ARG A 129 -4.82 3.57 -18.56
C ARG A 129 -5.42 4.93 -18.94
N LEU A 130 -6.75 5.03 -18.97
CA LEU A 130 -7.46 6.28 -19.23
C LEU A 130 -7.52 7.20 -18.00
N ASP A 131 -6.98 6.76 -16.86
CA ASP A 131 -6.89 7.52 -15.62
C ASP A 131 -8.26 8.08 -15.16
N LYS A 132 -9.35 7.37 -15.45
CA LYS A 132 -10.72 7.83 -15.14
C LYS A 132 -10.97 8.05 -13.64
N LEU A 133 -10.15 7.43 -12.79
CA LEU A 133 -10.18 7.56 -11.33
C LEU A 133 -9.01 8.40 -10.79
N ASN A 134 -8.25 9.03 -11.70
CA ASN A 134 -7.19 9.96 -11.41
C ASN A 134 -6.04 9.35 -10.54
N PHE A 135 -5.70 8.07 -10.70
CA PHE A 135 -4.59 7.44 -9.98
C PHE A 135 -3.22 8.10 -10.23
N ARG A 136 -3.05 8.80 -11.36
CA ARG A 136 -1.78 9.51 -11.64
C ARG A 136 -1.46 10.60 -10.62
N TRP A 137 -2.42 11.40 -10.15
CA TRP A 137 -2.10 12.43 -9.15
C TRP A 137 -1.81 11.81 -7.78
N MET A 138 -2.49 10.72 -7.42
CA MET A 138 -2.20 10.01 -6.17
C MET A 138 -0.78 9.45 -6.20
N THR A 139 -0.40 8.83 -7.32
CA THR A 139 0.96 8.33 -7.56
C THR A 139 1.98 9.45 -7.44
N LEU A 140 1.72 10.61 -8.07
CA LEU A 140 2.61 11.76 -8.00
C LEU A 140 2.78 12.29 -6.57
N GLY A 141 1.69 12.36 -5.80
CA GLY A 141 1.72 12.76 -4.40
C GLY A 141 2.60 11.84 -3.55
N VAL A 142 2.45 10.53 -3.72
CA VAL A 142 3.26 9.51 -3.03
C VAL A 142 4.74 9.59 -3.43
N MET A 143 5.03 9.72 -4.72
CA MET A 143 6.42 9.85 -5.20
C MET A 143 7.12 11.12 -4.67
N LEU A 144 6.37 12.22 -4.50
CA LEU A 144 6.92 13.45 -3.92
C LEU A 144 7.16 13.35 -2.41
N SER A 145 6.51 12.40 -1.73
CA SER A 145 6.72 12.11 -0.31
C SER A 145 7.82 11.08 -0.03
N GLU A 146 8.32 10.36 -1.03
CA GLU A 146 9.51 9.51 -0.86
C GLU A 146 10.74 10.38 -0.60
N PRO A 147 11.55 10.09 0.44
CA PRO A 147 12.81 10.79 0.62
C PRO A 147 13.72 10.49 -0.57
N ARG A 148 14.20 11.56 -1.22
CA ARG A 148 15.19 11.45 -2.29
C ARG A 148 16.46 10.82 -1.69
N ARG A 149 16.81 9.63 -2.19
CA ARG A 149 18.06 8.93 -1.87
C ARG A 149 19.29 9.79 -2.16
#